data_AF-A0A151BHI4-F1
#
_entry.id   AF-A0A151BHI4-F1
#
_cell.length_a   1.000
_cell.length_b   1.000
_cell.length_c   1.000
_cell.angle_alpha   90.00
_cell.angle_beta   90.00
_cell.angle_gamma   90.00
#
_symmetry.space_group_name_H-M   'P 1'
#
loop_
_entity.id
_entity.type
_entity.pdbx_description
1 polymer ?
#
loop_
_entity_poly.entity_id
_entity_poly.type
_entity_poly.pdbx_seq_one_letter_code
_entity_poly.pdbx_strand_id
1 'polypeptide(L)'
;YFARIAQEVEEGKIWERLNSTPEISRIMQVGELKAEGEAIIPTHFYNPKLTGQLKQLADFIGGCGAGRFYISIEPNGDIYPCVFFPHDENVKLGNILTDDFEKLWRNHPLLEALRNKDILKENCGSCEYKYTCGGCRARAYGYYGDVLAPDPGCILNREYWLKIKKQS
;
A
#
# COMPACT_ATOMS: atom_id res chain seq x y z
N TYR A 1 -8.49 -3.79 15.86
CA TYR A 1 -8.63 -4.66 14.68
C TYR A 1 -7.26 -5.14 14.17
N PHE A 2 -6.39 -4.28 13.62
CA PHE A 2 -5.07 -4.70 13.11
C PHE A 2 -4.12 -5.33 14.14
N ALA A 3 -4.08 -4.82 15.38
CA ALA A 3 -3.30 -5.44 16.45
C ALA A 3 -3.79 -6.87 16.80
N ARG A 4 -5.11 -7.10 16.70
CA ARG A 4 -5.71 -8.41 16.90
C ARG A 4 -5.38 -9.36 15.74
N ILE A 5 -5.37 -8.87 14.49
CA ILE A 5 -4.92 -9.64 13.33
C ILE A 5 -3.43 -9.99 13.45
N ALA A 6 -2.58 -9.06 13.89
CA ALA A 6 -1.16 -9.33 14.11
C ALA A 6 -0.95 -10.44 15.14
N GLN A 7 -1.67 -10.38 16.27
CA GLN A 7 -1.61 -11.42 17.29
C GLN A 7 -2.15 -12.78 16.78
N GLU A 8 -3.26 -12.78 16.04
CA GLU A 8 -3.83 -14.00 15.44
C GLU A 8 -2.89 -14.63 14.38
N VAL A 9 -2.09 -13.82 13.67
CA VAL A 9 -1.04 -14.32 12.74
C VAL A 9 0.17 -14.86 13.51
N GLU A 10 0.62 -14.19 14.58
CA GLU A 10 1.69 -14.72 15.44
C GLU A 10 1.31 -16.04 16.12
N GLU A 11 0.01 -16.27 16.36
CA GLU A 11 -0.54 -17.52 16.88
C GLU A 11 -0.79 -18.57 15.79
N GLY A 12 -0.47 -18.29 14.52
CA GLY A 12 -0.63 -19.22 13.39
C GLY A 12 -2.07 -19.48 12.94
N LYS A 13 -3.03 -18.62 13.34
CA LYS A 13 -4.47 -18.88 13.21
C LYS A 13 -5.14 -18.23 11.99
N ILE A 14 -4.43 -17.47 11.15
CA ILE A 14 -5.01 -16.83 9.95
C ILE A 14 -4.18 -17.16 8.72
N TRP A 15 -4.70 -18.09 7.90
CA TRP A 15 -4.22 -18.38 6.55
C TRP A 15 -5.26 -18.07 5.47
N GLU A 16 -6.52 -17.77 5.84
CA GLU A 16 -7.66 -17.68 4.91
C GLU A 16 -8.29 -16.29 4.78
N ARG A 17 -7.81 -15.26 5.49
CA ARG A 17 -8.36 -13.89 5.36
C ARG A 17 -7.64 -13.11 4.27
N LEU A 18 -8.20 -13.15 3.06
CA LEU A 18 -7.91 -12.21 1.97
C LEU A 18 -8.32 -10.79 2.40
N ASN A 19 -7.36 -9.95 2.74
CA ASN A 19 -7.60 -8.53 2.94
C ASN A 19 -6.55 -7.75 2.14
N SER A 20 -7.00 -6.85 1.27
CA SER A 20 -6.19 -6.06 0.33
C SER A 20 -5.33 -4.96 0.98
N THR A 21 -5.16 -4.99 2.30
CA THR A 21 -4.47 -3.92 3.03
C THR A 21 -2.94 -4.17 3.03
N PRO A 22 -2.12 -3.18 2.60
CA PRO A 22 -0.66 -3.35 2.52
C PRO A 22 -0.01 -3.79 3.83
N GLU A 23 -0.60 -3.48 4.98
CA GLU A 23 -0.07 -3.77 6.31
C GLU A 23 -0.07 -5.27 6.63
N ILE A 24 -0.95 -6.04 5.99
CA ILE A 24 -0.98 -7.51 6.11
C ILE A 24 0.24 -8.13 5.45
N SER A 25 0.75 -7.52 4.37
CA SER A 25 1.97 -7.95 3.68
C SER A 25 3.15 -8.12 4.63
N ARG A 26 3.33 -7.13 5.51
CA ARG A 26 4.36 -7.18 6.55
C ARG A 26 4.08 -8.23 7.63
N ILE A 27 2.85 -8.30 8.13
CA ILE A 27 2.48 -9.22 9.22
C ILE A 27 2.72 -10.67 8.80
N MET A 28 2.37 -11.04 7.57
CA MET A 28 2.62 -12.39 7.06
C MET A 28 4.11 -12.66 6.83
N GLN A 29 4.88 -11.69 6.34
CA GLN A 29 6.34 -11.84 6.22
C GLN A 29 7.02 -12.11 7.58
N VAL A 30 6.55 -11.46 8.65
CA VAL A 30 7.02 -11.73 10.03
C VAL A 30 6.57 -13.10 10.52
N GLY A 31 5.35 -13.53 10.18
CA GLY A 31 4.85 -14.87 10.49
C GLY A 31 5.63 -15.99 9.77
N GLU A 32 6.00 -15.77 8.51
CA GLU A 32 6.82 -16.69 7.70
C GLU A 32 8.24 -16.83 8.20
N LEU A 33 8.88 -15.74 8.62
CA LEU A 33 10.20 -15.81 9.23
C LEU A 33 10.20 -16.64 10.53
N LYS A 34 9.03 -16.80 11.17
CA LYS A 34 8.84 -17.60 12.38
C LYS A 34 8.34 -19.03 12.10
N ALA A 35 7.83 -19.32 10.90
CA ALA A 35 7.28 -20.63 10.54
C ALA A 35 8.20 -21.31 9.51
N GLU A 36 8.81 -22.44 9.86
CA GLU A 36 9.55 -23.27 8.91
C GLU A 36 8.57 -23.89 7.88
N GLY A 37 8.30 -23.19 6.77
CA GLY A 37 7.32 -23.58 5.75
C GLY A 37 7.24 -22.64 4.53
N GLU A 38 6.33 -22.95 3.60
CA GLU A 38 6.08 -22.15 2.37
C GLU A 38 5.77 -20.67 2.68
N ALA A 39 6.45 -19.74 1.98
CA ALA A 39 6.21 -18.31 2.14
C ALA A 39 4.99 -17.85 1.30
N ILE A 40 4.01 -17.20 1.94
CA ILE A 40 2.81 -16.61 1.36
C ILE A 40 2.94 -15.09 1.33
N ILE A 41 3.52 -14.57 0.25
CA ILE A 41 3.70 -13.12 0.09
C ILE A 41 2.34 -12.46 -0.14
N PRO A 42 1.87 -11.57 0.75
CA PRO A 42 0.58 -10.94 0.54
C PRO A 42 0.72 -9.82 -0.46
N THR A 43 -0.03 -9.91 -1.55
CA THR A 43 -0.13 -8.81 -2.53
C THR A 43 -1.51 -8.20 -2.45
N HIS A 44 -1.68 -7.04 -3.08
CA HIS A 44 -2.96 -6.33 -3.04
C HIS A 44 -4.14 -7.14 -3.63
N PHE A 45 -3.86 -8.13 -4.50
CA PHE A 45 -4.88 -8.88 -5.26
C PHE A 45 -4.83 -10.39 -5.07
N TYR A 46 -3.66 -10.97 -4.80
CA TYR A 46 -3.47 -12.41 -4.73
C TYR A 46 -2.30 -12.75 -3.81
N ASN A 47 -2.45 -13.76 -2.96
CA ASN A 47 -1.37 -14.20 -2.06
C ASN A 47 -0.73 -15.47 -2.63
N PRO A 48 0.27 -15.37 -3.52
CA PRO A 48 0.93 -16.55 -4.05
C PRO A 48 1.76 -17.24 -2.96
N LYS A 49 1.69 -18.58 -2.93
CA LYS A 49 2.65 -19.43 -2.22
C LYS A 49 3.93 -19.50 -3.06
N LEU A 50 5.03 -18.96 -2.56
CA LEU A 50 6.28 -18.82 -3.28
C LEU A 50 7.44 -19.35 -2.43
N THR A 51 8.43 -19.99 -3.06
CA THR A 51 9.65 -20.49 -2.41
C THR A 51 10.90 -19.91 -3.07
N GLY A 52 11.97 -19.70 -2.31
CA GLY A 52 13.29 -19.34 -2.85
C GLY A 52 13.39 -17.95 -3.51
N GLN A 53 13.84 -17.91 -4.78
CA GLN A 53 14.22 -16.70 -5.55
C GLN A 53 13.09 -15.66 -5.75
N LEU A 54 11.86 -15.99 -5.38
CA LEU A 54 10.66 -15.18 -5.58
C LEU A 54 10.45 -14.08 -4.52
N LYS A 55 11.34 -13.96 -3.52
CA LYS A 55 11.36 -12.81 -2.60
C LYS A 55 11.55 -11.47 -3.34
N GLN A 56 12.34 -11.46 -4.42
CA GLN A 56 12.49 -10.27 -5.27
C GLN A 56 11.18 -9.90 -5.99
N LEU A 57 10.37 -10.91 -6.33
CA LEU A 57 9.06 -10.66 -6.89
C LEU A 57 8.15 -10.01 -5.85
N ALA A 58 8.23 -10.40 -4.58
CA ALA A 58 7.50 -9.79 -3.46
C ALA A 58 7.76 -8.28 -3.32
N ASP A 59 9.03 -7.88 -3.41
CA ASP A 59 9.45 -6.47 -3.37
C ASP A 59 8.87 -5.68 -4.55
N PHE A 60 8.65 -6.37 -5.68
CA PHE A 60 8.07 -5.80 -6.88
C PHE A 60 6.54 -5.74 -6.84
N ILE A 61 5.85 -6.81 -6.41
CA ILE A 61 4.38 -6.94 -6.45
C ILE A 61 3.67 -6.52 -5.15
N GLY A 62 4.42 -6.41 -4.05
CA GLY A 62 3.90 -6.11 -2.72
C GLY A 62 3.53 -4.64 -2.51
N GLY A 63 2.67 -4.42 -1.52
CA GLY A 63 2.34 -3.11 -0.97
C GLY A 63 1.15 -2.44 -1.66
N CYS A 64 1.09 -1.10 -1.55
CA CYS A 64 0.05 -0.33 -2.22
C CYS A 64 0.18 -0.48 -3.76
N GLY A 65 -0.91 -0.87 -4.43
CA GLY A 65 -0.95 -1.01 -5.88
C GLY A 65 -1.49 0.20 -6.63
N ALA A 66 -1.89 1.27 -5.92
CA ALA A 66 -2.41 2.50 -6.50
C ALA A 66 -1.41 3.10 -7.50
N GLY A 67 -1.83 3.27 -8.75
CA GLY A 67 -0.98 3.77 -9.82
C GLY A 67 0.13 2.82 -10.30
N ARG A 68 0.27 1.64 -9.69
CA ARG A 68 1.26 0.61 -10.03
C ARG A 68 0.63 -0.55 -10.79
N PHE A 69 -0.51 -1.03 -10.29
CA PHE A 69 -1.25 -2.16 -10.86
C PHE A 69 -2.64 -1.77 -11.33
N TYR A 70 -3.20 -0.72 -10.76
CA TYR A 70 -4.56 -0.29 -11.05
C TYR A 70 -4.75 1.20 -10.75
N ILE A 71 -5.87 1.71 -11.23
CA ILE A 71 -6.46 3.03 -11.01
C ILE A 71 -7.97 2.85 -10.83
N SER A 72 -8.66 3.86 -10.33
CA SER A 72 -10.12 3.92 -10.35
C SER A 72 -10.59 4.90 -11.42
N ILE A 73 -11.78 4.61 -11.97
CA ILE A 73 -12.46 5.44 -12.96
C ILE A 73 -13.88 5.69 -12.45
N GLU A 74 -14.25 6.95 -12.32
CA GLU A 74 -15.58 7.37 -11.91
C GLU A 74 -16.58 7.33 -13.09
N PRO A 75 -17.90 7.31 -12.84
CA PRO A 75 -18.90 7.25 -13.91
C PRO A 75 -18.85 8.41 -14.91
N ASN A 76 -18.31 9.56 -14.52
CA ASN A 76 -18.09 10.72 -15.39
C ASN A 76 -16.77 10.63 -16.20
N GLY A 77 -16.00 9.56 -16.03
CA GLY A 77 -14.72 9.32 -16.69
C GLY A 77 -13.50 9.78 -15.90
N ASP A 78 -13.66 10.43 -14.75
CA ASP A 78 -12.51 10.92 -13.98
C ASP A 78 -11.66 9.77 -13.44
N ILE A 79 -10.34 9.93 -13.51
CA ILE A 79 -9.36 8.91 -13.15
C ILE A 79 -8.67 9.29 -11.84
N TYR A 80 -8.61 8.35 -10.90
CA TYR A 80 -7.90 8.50 -9.62
C TYR A 80 -6.95 7.32 -9.35
N PRO A 81 -5.94 7.46 -8.46
CA PRO A 81 -4.94 6.41 -8.25
C PRO A 81 -5.50 5.13 -7.63
N CYS A 82 -6.54 5.21 -6.80
CA CYS A 82 -7.32 4.07 -6.31
C CYS A 82 -8.67 4.53 -5.75
N VAL A 83 -9.60 3.58 -5.56
CA VAL A 83 -10.96 3.81 -5.04
C VAL A 83 -11.03 4.42 -3.63
N PHE A 84 -9.90 4.52 -2.92
CA PHE A 84 -9.84 5.10 -1.58
C PHE A 84 -9.24 6.51 -1.56
N PHE A 85 -8.77 7.03 -2.69
CA PHE A 85 -8.33 8.42 -2.76
C PHE A 85 -9.54 9.35 -2.65
N PRO A 86 -9.40 10.52 -1.98
CA PRO A 86 -10.40 11.57 -2.06
C PRO A 86 -10.58 12.02 -3.51
N HIS A 87 -11.82 12.33 -3.92
CA HIS A 87 -12.11 12.80 -5.27
C HIS A 87 -11.93 14.32 -5.34
N ASP A 88 -10.71 14.77 -5.05
CA ASP A 88 -10.30 16.17 -5.14
C ASP A 88 -9.29 16.39 -6.28
N GLU A 89 -9.17 17.64 -6.73
CA GLU A 89 -8.37 18.01 -7.91
C GLU A 89 -6.87 17.76 -7.73
N ASN A 90 -6.33 17.68 -6.51
CA ASN A 90 -4.89 17.47 -6.31
C ASN A 90 -4.45 16.04 -6.59
N VAL A 91 -5.40 15.09 -6.56
CA VAL A 91 -5.14 13.66 -6.79
C VAL A 91 -5.89 13.10 -7.99
N LYS A 92 -6.68 13.93 -8.68
CA LYS A 92 -7.23 13.59 -10.00
C LYS A 92 -6.10 13.47 -11.01
N LEU A 93 -6.10 12.36 -11.74
CA LEU A 93 -5.07 12.06 -12.74
C LEU A 93 -5.43 12.58 -14.14
N GLY A 94 -6.73 12.68 -14.43
CA GLY A 94 -7.28 13.06 -15.72
C GLY A 94 -8.70 12.53 -15.91
N ASN A 95 -9.16 12.46 -17.16
CA ASN A 95 -10.44 11.88 -17.54
C ASN A 95 -10.29 10.96 -18.76
N ILE A 96 -10.79 9.72 -18.65
CA ILE A 96 -10.63 8.68 -19.68
C ILE A 96 -11.32 9.00 -21.02
N LEU A 97 -12.30 9.90 -20.99
CA LEU A 97 -13.06 10.30 -22.18
C LEU A 97 -12.37 11.39 -22.99
N THR A 98 -11.41 12.11 -22.39
CA THR A 98 -10.77 13.28 -23.01
C THR A 98 -9.25 13.16 -23.12
N ASP A 99 -8.61 12.42 -22.22
CA ASP A 99 -7.15 12.37 -22.13
C ASP A 99 -6.57 11.12 -22.81
N ASP A 100 -5.33 11.23 -23.29
CA ASP A 100 -4.54 10.07 -23.72
C ASP A 100 -4.15 9.25 -22.48
N PHE A 101 -4.88 8.15 -22.30
CA PHE A 101 -4.67 7.26 -21.17
C PHE A 101 -3.27 6.65 -21.11
N GLU A 102 -2.67 6.28 -22.24
CA GLU A 102 -1.35 5.67 -22.23
C GLU A 102 -0.29 6.68 -21.80
N LYS A 103 -0.38 7.90 -22.32
CA LYS A 103 0.51 9.00 -21.92
C LYS A 103 0.34 9.35 -20.45
N LEU A 104 -0.90 9.45 -19.97
CA LEU A 104 -1.22 9.69 -18.57
C LEU A 104 -0.65 8.57 -17.70
N TRP A 105 -0.95 7.31 -18.02
CA TRP A 105 -0.48 6.16 -17.27
C TRP A 105 1.03 6.12 -17.17
N ARG A 106 1.76 6.41 -18.25
CA ARG A 106 3.23 6.34 -18.25
C ARG A 106 3.89 7.51 -17.53
N ASN A 107 3.39 8.73 -17.70
CA ASN A 107 4.14 9.95 -17.39
C ASN A 107 3.48 10.87 -16.34
N HIS A 108 2.33 10.50 -15.77
CA HIS A 108 1.68 11.39 -14.80
C HIS A 108 2.54 11.52 -13.53
N PRO A 109 2.91 12.74 -13.09
CA PRO A 109 3.84 12.93 -11.96
C PRO A 109 3.40 12.25 -10.66
N LEU A 110 2.09 12.28 -10.35
CA LEU A 110 1.55 11.57 -9.20
C LEU A 110 1.74 10.05 -9.28
N LEU A 111 1.60 9.47 -10.47
CA LEU A 111 1.81 8.04 -10.69
C LEU A 111 3.29 7.66 -10.54
N GLU A 112 4.19 8.49 -11.07
CA GLU A 112 5.64 8.33 -10.85
C GLU A 112 5.99 8.36 -9.36
N ALA A 113 5.42 9.31 -8.62
CA ALA A 113 5.63 9.40 -7.18
C ALA A 113 5.10 8.17 -6.43
N LEU A 114 3.91 7.67 -6.78
CA LEU A 114 3.32 6.47 -6.17
C LEU A 114 4.09 5.18 -6.49
N ARG A 115 4.73 5.12 -7.66
CA ARG A 115 5.58 3.98 -8.08
C ARG A 115 6.92 3.95 -7.38
N ASN A 116 7.42 5.12 -6.98
CA ASN A 116 8.75 5.25 -6.40
C ASN A 116 8.73 5.08 -4.87
N LYS A 117 9.15 3.91 -4.40
CA LYS A 117 9.22 3.60 -2.96
C LYS A 117 10.45 4.22 -2.27
N ASP A 118 11.42 4.73 -3.01
CA ASP A 118 12.64 5.33 -2.45
C ASP A 118 12.45 6.76 -1.96
N ILE A 119 11.39 7.43 -2.40
CA ILE A 119 11.06 8.80 -2.01
C ILE A 119 9.98 8.88 -0.92
N LEU A 120 9.59 7.73 -0.34
CA LEU A 120 8.69 7.71 0.81
C LEU A 120 9.35 8.45 1.98
N LYS A 121 8.56 9.24 2.69
CA LYS A 121 9.04 10.07 3.80
C LYS A 121 8.99 9.31 5.12
N GLU A 122 9.77 9.83 6.07
CA GLU A 122 9.71 9.44 7.47
C GLU A 122 9.86 7.92 7.67
N ASN A 123 9.12 7.35 8.61
CA ASN A 123 9.23 5.95 8.98
C ASN A 123 8.96 5.00 7.81
N CYS A 124 8.06 5.34 6.86
CA CYS A 124 7.84 4.49 5.68
C CYS A 124 9.04 4.49 4.71
N GLY A 125 9.83 5.58 4.67
CA GLY A 125 11.04 5.69 3.86
C GLY A 125 12.23 4.90 4.40
N SER A 126 12.38 4.83 5.73
CA SER A 126 13.46 4.11 6.41
C SER A 126 13.09 2.70 6.86
N CYS A 127 11.85 2.25 6.65
CA CYS A 127 11.36 0.95 7.10
C CYS A 127 12.02 -0.21 6.33
N GLU A 128 12.41 -1.26 7.05
CA GLU A 128 12.92 -2.50 6.45
C GLU A 128 11.91 -3.17 5.48
N TYR A 129 10.61 -2.91 5.69
CA TYR A 129 9.51 -3.43 4.87
C TYR A 129 9.06 -2.45 3.77
N LYS A 130 9.85 -1.43 3.42
CA LYS A 130 9.39 -0.39 2.47
C LYS A 130 9.02 -0.99 1.11
N TYR A 131 9.81 -1.92 0.59
CA TYR A 131 9.57 -2.51 -0.73
C TYR A 131 8.45 -3.55 -0.74
N THR A 132 8.24 -4.30 0.35
CA THR A 132 7.12 -5.25 0.43
C THR A 132 5.79 -4.59 0.81
N CYS A 133 5.81 -3.52 1.60
CA CYS A 133 4.61 -2.86 2.12
C CYS A 133 4.52 -1.40 1.66
N GLY A 134 5.37 -0.53 2.22
CA GLY A 134 5.36 0.91 1.98
C GLY A 134 4.12 1.65 2.50
N GLY A 135 3.11 0.98 3.07
CA GLY A 135 1.87 1.56 3.60
C GLY A 135 0.85 2.01 2.54
N CYS A 136 -0.39 2.24 2.96
CA CYS A 136 -1.49 2.75 2.14
C CYS A 136 -1.29 4.23 1.78
N ARG A 137 -1.10 4.51 0.48
CA ARG A 137 -0.86 5.87 -0.03
C ARG A 137 -2.11 6.75 0.01
N ALA A 138 -3.29 6.16 -0.19
CA ALA A 138 -4.56 6.87 -0.04
C ALA A 138 -4.78 7.36 1.40
N ARG A 139 -4.39 6.53 2.39
CA ARG A 139 -4.50 6.91 3.81
C ARG A 139 -3.46 7.95 4.19
N ALA A 140 -2.21 7.83 3.72
CA ALA A 140 -1.20 8.86 3.89
C ALA A 140 -1.70 10.22 3.37
N TYR A 141 -2.24 10.26 2.15
CA TYR A 141 -2.82 11.47 1.57
C TYR A 141 -4.03 11.98 2.37
N GLY A 142 -4.99 11.13 2.72
CA GLY A 142 -6.19 11.55 3.44
C GLY A 142 -5.93 12.19 4.81
N TYR A 143 -4.82 11.84 5.48
CA TYR A 143 -4.46 12.43 6.77
C TYR A 143 -3.48 13.60 6.67
N TYR A 144 -2.62 13.64 5.65
CA TYR A 144 -1.51 14.61 5.58
C TYR A 144 -1.53 15.51 4.33
N GLY A 145 -2.42 15.26 3.37
CA GLY A 145 -2.38 15.89 2.05
C GLY A 145 -1.15 15.48 1.21
N ASP A 146 -0.44 14.43 1.60
CA ASP A 146 0.80 14.00 0.96
C ASP A 146 0.84 12.47 0.79
N VAL A 147 0.91 12.03 -0.47
CA VAL A 147 0.98 10.59 -0.81
C VAL A 147 2.29 9.93 -0.37
N LEU A 148 3.34 10.71 -0.12
CA LEU A 148 4.65 10.22 0.33
C LEU A 148 4.75 10.14 1.86
N ALA A 149 3.77 10.68 2.59
CA ALA A 149 3.76 10.68 4.04
C ALA A 149 3.72 9.26 4.64
N PRO A 150 4.16 9.10 5.90
CA PRO A 150 4.03 7.84 6.61
C PRO A 150 2.56 7.49 6.79
N ASP A 151 2.26 6.21 6.69
CA ASP A 151 0.89 5.73 6.84
C ASP A 151 0.50 5.61 8.32
N PRO A 152 -0.44 6.43 8.84
CA PRO A 152 -0.76 6.45 10.26
C PRO A 152 -1.54 5.21 10.73
N GLY A 153 -2.05 4.38 9.82
CA GLY A 153 -2.72 3.12 10.16
C GLY A 153 -1.76 1.97 10.46
N CYS A 154 -0.46 2.13 10.15
CA CYS A 154 0.54 1.12 10.46
C CYS A 154 0.87 1.09 11.97
N ILE A 155 1.04 -0.11 12.54
CA ILE A 155 1.42 -0.27 13.96
C ILE A 155 2.78 0.37 14.29
N LEU A 156 3.72 0.40 13.34
CA LEU A 156 5.01 1.10 13.52
C LEU A 156 4.88 2.62 13.47
N ASN A 157 3.75 3.13 12.96
CA ASN A 157 3.47 4.55 12.87
C ASN A 157 2.57 5.03 14.01
N ARG A 158 2.54 4.31 15.15
CA ARG A 158 1.70 4.67 16.31
C ARG A 158 1.92 6.11 16.77
N GLU A 159 3.16 6.59 16.75
CA GLU A 159 3.46 7.98 17.13
C GLU A 159 2.81 9.00 16.19
N TYR A 160 2.80 8.73 14.88
CA TYR A 160 2.14 9.56 13.89
C TYR A 160 0.63 9.62 14.11
N TRP A 161 0.00 8.48 14.39
CA TRP A 161 -1.42 8.43 14.77
C TRP A 161 -1.73 9.26 16.02
N LEU A 162 -0.90 9.14 17.06
CA LEU A 162 -1.07 9.92 18.29
C LEU A 162 -0.91 11.42 18.07
N LYS A 163 -0.05 11.85 17.13
CA LYS A 163 0.10 13.27 16.76
C LYS A 163 -1.15 13.79 16.06
N ILE A 164 -1.70 13.05 15.09
CA ILE A 164 -2.96 13.42 14.41
C ILE A 164 -4.08 13.61 15.43
N LYS A 165 -4.29 12.66 16.34
CA LYS A 165 -5.36 12.73 17.34
C LYS A 165 -5.27 13.92 18.29
N LYS A 166 -4.09 14.51 18.48
CA LYS A 166 -3.90 15.71 19.31
C LYS A 166 -4.23 17.00 18.57
N GLN A 167 -4.30 16.95 17.24
CA GLN A 167 -4.54 18.10 16.36
C GLN A 167 -6.00 18.17 15.87
N SER A 168 -6.74 17.07 15.99
CA SER A 168 -8.19 16.93 15.73
C SER A 168 -9.03 17.25 16.95
#